data_AF-A0A3N5V6W7-F1
#
_entry.id   AF-A0A3N5V6W7-F1
#
_cell.length_a   1.000
_cell.length_b   1.000
_cell.length_c   1.000
_cell.angle_alpha   90.00
_cell.angle_beta   90.00
_cell.angle_gamma   90.00
#
_symmetry.space_group_name_H-M   'P 1'
#
loop_
_entity.id
_entity.type
_entity.pdbx_description
1 polymer ?
#
loop_
_entity_poly.entity_id
_entity_poly.type
_entity_poly.pdbx_seq_one_letter_code
_entity_poly.pdbx_strand_id
1 'polypeptide(L)'
;METIEQELLEICKATGQDGGKTTYGSFSKTIKTRYWTNDWDNMYGFIKENDVPQILERRIHQGNFKEFMEANPDKLPVGLNVDSKYSITVRRAK
;
A
#
# COMPACT_ATOMS: atom_id res chain seq x y z
N MET A 1 -3.73 21.16 4.26
CA MET A 1 -4.89 20.25 4.41
C MET A 1 -4.88 19.60 5.78
N GLU A 2 -3.74 19.11 6.27
CA GLU A 2 -3.60 18.54 7.62
C GLU A 2 -4.17 19.41 8.75
N THR A 3 -3.94 20.73 8.73
CA THR A 3 -4.46 21.64 9.77
C THR A 3 -6.00 21.69 9.82
N ILE A 4 -6.67 21.70 8.66
CA ILE A 4 -8.14 21.74 8.62
C ILE A 4 -8.72 20.41 9.08
N GLU A 5 -8.10 19.30 8.68
CA GLU A 5 -8.51 17.96 9.09
C GLU A 5 -8.38 17.78 10.61
N GLN A 6 -7.28 18.23 11.20
CA GLN A 6 -7.06 18.20 12.65
C GLN A 6 -8.13 19.00 13.42
N GLU A 7 -8.43 20.23 12.99
CA GLU A 7 -9.46 21.05 13.65
C GLU A 7 -10.86 20.42 13.56
N LEU A 8 -11.22 19.84 12.41
CA LEU A 8 -12.50 19.13 12.25
C LEU A 8 -12.59 17.88 13.13
N LEU A 9 -11.47 17.17 13.35
CA LEU A 9 -11.39 16.04 14.27
C LEU A 9 -11.57 16.48 15.74
N GLU A 10 -10.97 17.60 16.14
CA GLU A 10 -11.16 18.17 17.49
C GLU A 10 -12.62 18.59 17.72
N ILE A 11 -13.28 19.21 16.73
CA ILE A 11 -14.72 19.51 16.80
C ILE A 11 -15.54 18.23 16.98
N CYS A 12 -15.31 17.21 16.15
CA CYS A 12 -15.98 15.92 16.27
C CYS A 12 -15.78 15.27 17.66
N LYS A 13 -14.58 15.42 18.24
CA LYS A 13 -14.24 14.92 19.57
C LYS A 13 -14.97 15.70 20.67
N ALA A 14 -15.02 17.01 20.57
CA ALA A 14 -15.68 17.89 21.53
C ALA A 14 -17.22 17.74 21.52
N THR A 15 -17.81 17.50 20.35
CA THR A 15 -19.28 17.39 20.18
C THR A 15 -19.79 15.96 20.24
N GLY A 16 -18.90 14.95 20.24
CA GLY A 16 -19.27 13.54 20.13
C GLY A 16 -19.85 13.16 18.76
N GLN A 17 -19.67 14.00 17.73
CA GLN A 17 -20.21 13.77 16.40
C GLN A 17 -19.22 12.97 15.52
N ASP A 18 -19.75 12.19 14.59
CA ASP A 18 -18.97 11.49 13.56
C ASP A 18 -18.94 12.23 12.22
N GLY A 19 -19.32 13.51 12.22
CA GLY A 19 -19.30 14.36 11.05
C GLY A 19 -20.19 15.59 11.20
N GLY A 20 -20.23 16.40 10.16
CA GLY A 20 -21.02 17.63 10.14
C GLY A 20 -21.23 18.17 8.73
N LYS A 21 -22.15 19.14 8.63
CA LYS A 21 -22.37 19.94 7.42
C LYS A 21 -21.81 21.34 7.64
N THR A 22 -21.19 21.87 6.60
CA THR A 22 -20.76 23.26 6.50
C THR A 22 -21.48 23.92 5.32
N THR A 23 -21.35 25.23 5.18
CA THR A 23 -21.85 25.96 4.00
C THR A 23 -21.17 25.55 2.70
N TYR A 24 -20.01 24.89 2.77
CA TYR A 24 -19.19 24.49 1.62
C TYR A 24 -19.17 22.97 1.38
N GLY A 25 -19.86 22.17 2.19
CA GLY A 25 -19.90 20.72 2.03
C GLY A 25 -20.21 19.96 3.32
N SER A 26 -19.80 18.69 3.37
CA SER A 26 -19.94 17.84 4.55
C SER A 26 -18.65 17.08 4.82
N PHE A 27 -18.38 16.81 6.08
CA PHE A 27 -17.25 16.00 6.51
C PHE A 27 -17.75 14.86 7.39
N SER A 28 -17.02 13.75 7.38
CA SER A 28 -17.28 12.59 8.23
C SER A 28 -15.97 12.08 8.82
N LYS A 29 -16.03 11.68 10.08
CA LYS A 29 -14.95 11.02 10.82
C LYS A 29 -15.10 9.52 10.60
N THR A 30 -14.12 8.93 9.92
CA THR A 30 -14.07 7.49 9.67
C THR A 30 -12.78 6.92 10.24
N ILE A 31 -12.88 5.84 11.00
CA ILE A 31 -11.72 5.10 11.47
C ILE A 31 -11.15 4.31 10.30
N LYS A 32 -9.92 4.61 9.90
CA LYS A 32 -9.17 3.83 8.91
C LYS A 32 -8.16 2.95 9.64
N THR A 33 -8.44 1.66 9.72
CA THR A 33 -7.49 0.67 10.25
C THR A 33 -6.49 0.32 9.15
N ARG A 34 -5.20 0.56 9.41
CA ARG A 34 -4.11 0.12 8.54
C ARG A 34 -3.31 -0.97 9.26
N TYR A 35 -3.29 -2.16 8.69
CA TYR A 35 -2.42 -3.24 9.14
C TYR A 35 -1.01 -3.04 8.55
N TRP A 36 0.00 -3.19 9.38
CA TRP A 36 1.40 -3.08 8.99
C TRP A 36 2.25 -3.98 9.89
N THR A 37 3.38 -4.43 9.38
CA THR A 37 4.38 -5.18 10.15
C THR A 37 5.77 -4.67 9.78
N ASN A 38 6.67 -4.67 10.75
CA ASN A 38 8.10 -4.48 10.52
C ASN A 38 8.84 -5.82 10.45
N ASP A 39 8.24 -6.88 10.99
CA ASP A 39 8.81 -8.22 11.02
C ASP A 39 8.19 -9.05 9.90
N TRP A 40 8.74 -8.85 8.71
CA TRP A 40 8.27 -9.55 7.52
C TRP A 40 8.67 -11.03 7.53
N ASP A 41 9.74 -11.40 8.21
CA ASP A 41 10.20 -12.79 8.28
C ASP A 41 9.17 -13.67 9.00
N ASN A 42 8.72 -13.23 10.18
CA ASN A 42 7.64 -13.92 10.89
C ASN A 42 6.29 -13.81 10.15
N MET A 43 6.02 -12.70 9.47
CA MET A 43 4.81 -12.54 8.67
C MET A 43 4.76 -13.55 7.50
N TYR A 44 5.87 -13.77 6.79
CA TYR A 44 5.94 -14.77 5.72
C TYR A 44 5.79 -16.19 6.27
N GLY A 45 6.37 -16.47 7.44
CA GLY A 45 6.15 -17.73 8.17
C GLY A 45 4.66 -17.97 8.43
N PHE A 46 3.99 -17.00 9.05
CA PHE A 46 2.56 -17.05 9.33
C PHE A 46 1.71 -17.29 8.07
N ILE A 47 1.98 -16.56 6.98
CA ILE A 47 1.25 -16.70 5.71
C ILE A 47 1.39 -18.10 5.14
N LYS A 48 2.61 -18.64 5.17
CA LYS A 48 2.92 -19.98 4.64
C LYS A 48 2.30 -21.08 5.50
N GLU A 49 2.37 -20.94 6.82
CA GLU A 49 1.80 -21.89 7.78
C GLU A 49 0.28 -21.99 7.66
N ASN A 50 -0.39 -20.86 7.40
CA ASN A 50 -1.85 -20.80 7.28
C ASN A 50 -2.35 -20.94 5.83
N ASP A 51 -1.45 -21.03 4.85
CA ASP A 51 -1.77 -21.06 3.40
C ASP A 51 -2.69 -19.90 2.95
N VAL A 52 -2.33 -18.68 3.36
CA VAL A 52 -3.14 -17.47 3.10
C VAL A 52 -2.41 -16.37 2.28
N PRO A 53 -1.79 -16.68 1.13
CA PRO A 53 -1.08 -15.67 0.34
C PRO A 53 -1.96 -14.50 -0.16
N GLN A 54 -3.28 -14.70 -0.21
CA GLN A 54 -4.27 -13.70 -0.65
C GLN A 54 -4.40 -12.48 0.28
N ILE A 55 -3.83 -12.51 1.49
CA ILE A 55 -3.83 -11.34 2.39
C ILE A 55 -2.75 -10.31 2.00
N LEU A 56 -1.83 -10.68 1.11
CA LEU A 56 -0.87 -9.77 0.52
C LEU A 56 -1.48 -9.04 -0.68
N GLU A 57 -0.98 -7.84 -0.93
CA GLU A 57 -1.28 -7.10 -2.16
C GLU A 57 -0.85 -7.91 -3.39
N ARG A 58 -1.68 -7.92 -4.43
CA ARG A 58 -1.39 -8.60 -5.70
C ARG A 58 -0.39 -7.80 -6.54
N ARG A 59 0.84 -7.69 -6.03
CA ARG A 59 1.92 -6.97 -6.68
C ARG A 59 3.24 -7.72 -6.55
N ILE A 60 3.90 -7.92 -7.69
CA ILE A 60 5.23 -8.51 -7.73
C ILE A 60 6.27 -7.42 -7.44
N HIS A 61 7.16 -7.68 -6.49
CA HIS A 61 8.31 -6.82 -6.25
C HIS A 61 9.34 -7.00 -7.38
N GLN A 62 9.48 -5.99 -8.23
CA GLN A 62 10.19 -6.13 -9.52
C GLN A 62 11.68 -6.48 -9.38
N GLY A 63 12.39 -5.88 -8.41
CA GLY A 63 13.82 -6.14 -8.17
C GLY A 63 14.07 -7.59 -7.75
N ASN A 64 13.52 -7.97 -6.60
CA ASN A 64 13.59 -9.34 -6.08
C ASN A 64 13.12 -10.39 -7.09
N PHE A 65 12.05 -10.11 -7.85
CA PHE A 65 11.57 -11.05 -8.85
C PHE A 65 12.56 -11.22 -10.00
N LYS A 66 13.19 -10.13 -10.46
CA LYS A 66 14.25 -10.21 -11.47
C LYS A 66 15.43 -11.07 -10.98
N GLU A 67 15.94 -10.81 -9.78
CA GLU A 67 17.04 -11.58 -9.19
C GLU A 67 16.68 -13.06 -9.04
N PHE A 68 15.45 -13.35 -8.61
CA PHE A 68 14.94 -14.73 -8.51
C PHE A 68 14.92 -15.44 -9.87
N MET A 69 14.46 -14.76 -10.93
CA MET A 69 14.41 -15.33 -12.29
C MET A 69 15.80 -15.51 -12.89
N GLU A 70 16.74 -14.61 -12.61
CA GLU A 70 18.15 -14.76 -13.01
C GLU A 70 18.81 -15.98 -12.34
N ALA A 71 18.47 -16.24 -11.07
CA ALA A 71 18.95 -17.42 -10.33
C ALA A 71 18.19 -18.71 -10.66
N ASN A 72 16.97 -18.64 -11.20
CA ASN A 72 16.11 -19.78 -11.50
C ASN A 72 15.51 -19.66 -12.92
N PRO A 73 16.34 -19.76 -13.98
CA PRO A 73 15.89 -19.53 -15.35
C PRO A 73 14.86 -20.57 -15.85
N ASP A 74 14.78 -21.73 -15.21
CA ASP A 74 13.85 -22.82 -15.51
C ASP A 74 12.47 -22.64 -14.84
N LYS A 75 12.33 -21.72 -13.88
CA LYS A 75 11.11 -21.53 -13.10
C LYS A 75 10.31 -20.34 -13.61
N LEU A 76 9.61 -20.54 -14.72
CA LEU A 76 8.66 -19.58 -15.28
C LEU A 76 7.25 -19.82 -14.74
N PRO A 77 6.67 -18.90 -13.94
CA PRO A 77 5.31 -19.06 -13.46
C PRO A 77 4.30 -18.90 -14.61
N VAL A 78 3.36 -19.85 -14.68
CA VAL A 78 2.27 -19.83 -15.66
C VAL A 78 1.42 -18.56 -15.47
N GLY A 79 1.15 -17.84 -16.55
CA GLY A 79 0.33 -16.62 -16.53
C GLY A 79 1.09 -15.32 -16.21
N LEU A 80 2.42 -15.37 -16.12
CA LEU A 80 3.24 -14.15 -16.05
C LEU A 80 3.21 -13.42 -17.40
N ASN A 81 2.77 -12.16 -17.38
CA ASN A 81 2.92 -11.25 -18.50
C ASN A 81 4.12 -10.33 -18.25
N VAL A 82 4.99 -10.19 -19.26
CA VAL A 82 6.17 -9.33 -19.19
C VAL A 82 6.08 -8.27 -20.28
N ASP A 83 5.87 -7.01 -19.86
CA ASP A 83 5.92 -5.86 -20.75
C ASP A 83 7.23 -5.09 -20.52
N SER A 84 8.10 -5.08 -21.53
CA SER A 84 9.33 -4.28 -21.53
C SER A 84 9.15 -2.99 -22.33
N LYS A 85 9.37 -1.83 -21.71
CA LYS A 85 9.30 -0.52 -22.38
C LYS A 85 10.62 0.24 -22.19
N TYR A 86 11.09 0.90 -23.25
CA TYR A 86 12.21 1.82 -23.15
C TYR A 86 11.81 3.05 -22.30
N SER A 87 12.65 3.41 -21.33
CA SER A 87 12.45 4.59 -20.47
C SER A 87 13.68 5.50 -20.57
N ILE A 88 13.46 6.80 -20.79
CA ILE A 88 14.50 7.82 -20.80
C ILE A 88 14.30 8.72 -19.57
N THR A 89 15.32 8.82 -18.72
CA THR A 89 15.32 9.74 -17.57
C THR A 89 16.22 10.93 -17.86
N VAL A 90 15.65 12.13 -18.00
CA VAL A 90 16.43 13.38 -18.16
C VAL A 90 16.73 13.95 -16.78
N ARG A 91 18.02 14.08 -16.44
CA ARG A 91 18.49 14.75 -15.21
C ARG A 91 18.85 16.19 -15.55
N ARG A 92 18.51 17.13 -14.66
CA ARG A 92 18.87 18.55 -14.82
C ARG A 92 20.40 18.68 -14.71
N ALA A 93 21.03 19.38 -15.66
CA ALA A 93 22.43 19.75 -15.57
C ALA A 93 22.64 20.68 -14.37
N LYS A 94 23.75 20.48 -13.64
CA LYS A 94 24.07 21.21 -12.41
C LYS A 94 24.47 22.65 -12.69
#